data_AF-A0A199XMY5-F1
#
_entry.id   AF-A0A199XMY5-F1
#
_cell.length_a   1.000
_cell.length_b   1.000
_cell.length_c   1.000
_cell.angle_alpha   90.00
_cell.angle_beta   90.00
_cell.angle_gamma   90.00
#
_symmetry.space_group_name_H-M   'P 1'
#
loop_
_entity.id
_entity.type
_entity.pdbx_description
1 polymer ?
#
loop_
_entity_poly.entity_id
_entity_poly.type
_entity_poly.pdbx_seq_one_letter_code
_entity_poly.pdbx_strand_id
1 'polypeptide(L)'
;MIQDVKNIDLNKILKMSNLGILILLWHSYFKNGEALYVNFNTILLGTVLSFQIGVFLFLEKKRRDPFVILLCLQMIFYFLLRIVTLLNYSFSNVFMRFPFTASNLNYALVFILVANLMFYFGLTINGLRPSILAKALDSKPVKTHLVVVFIAIGYFFAFYQQVGLGFLEGIMGMIQSLFVNLGTMLFMAIVFLLLFRDRIDNKTKNAVFAGVVIMVLIQTLTGSRSAILSIINYLIFALLAIYDCIKVKKNYLVLGAILIPIMILVFAVSTFLRPRLENRGNVGNETFEVLKEFDIKEAATEGSDLVLIGVFDRIGFLDYCAETMTNSDKYSGIFNPWFYFKSIVDNILTPGFTIFDTPRVSNATTFVYNERGAPSLSKVSEAYQSDEFTLYGEFYALFGKWFSLIPIFFLGFFFKRIYLNLSQENIYLFYLKRAIILFVFYGTLNSFGLDWILLDVIAIFFTYQIFKGFFKFEKITA
;
A
#
# COMPACT_ATOMS: atom_id res chain seq x y z
N MET A 1 -2.84 39.43 0.86
CA MET A 1 -2.74 39.35 -0.61
C MET A 1 -1.70 38.29 -0.95
N ILE A 2 -2.09 37.01 -1.00
CA ILE A 2 -1.19 35.89 -1.26
C ILE A 2 -1.30 35.60 -2.75
N GLN A 3 -0.20 35.78 -3.49
CA GLN A 3 -0.13 35.38 -4.90
C GLN A 3 -0.62 33.93 -5.04
N ASP A 4 -1.57 33.76 -5.94
CA ASP A 4 -2.27 32.51 -6.24
C ASP A 4 -1.29 31.54 -6.91
N VAL A 5 -0.44 30.90 -6.11
CA VAL A 5 0.43 29.82 -6.58
C VAL A 5 -0.49 28.73 -7.11
N LYS A 6 -0.50 28.53 -8.44
CA LYS A 6 -1.34 27.57 -9.15
C LYS A 6 -1.15 26.16 -8.58
N ASN A 7 -1.99 25.80 -7.62
CA ASN A 7 -2.05 24.46 -7.05
C ASN A 7 -2.80 23.53 -8.00
N ILE A 8 -2.31 22.30 -8.13
CA ILE A 8 -2.92 21.25 -8.95
C ILE A 8 -3.51 20.19 -8.00
N ASP A 9 -4.78 19.88 -8.23
CA ASP A 9 -5.53 18.87 -7.47
C ASP A 9 -5.06 17.45 -7.84
N LEU A 10 -4.95 16.54 -6.87
CA LEU A 10 -4.63 15.13 -7.11
C LEU A 10 -5.59 14.48 -8.11
N ASN A 11 -6.88 14.83 -8.11
CA ASN A 11 -7.80 14.37 -9.17
C ASN A 11 -7.29 14.72 -10.57
N LYS A 12 -6.77 15.95 -10.74
CA LYS A 12 -6.22 16.43 -12.02
C LYS A 12 -4.91 15.73 -12.35
N ILE A 13 -4.05 15.48 -11.36
CA ILE A 13 -2.82 14.71 -11.52
C ILE A 13 -3.16 13.30 -12.03
N LEU A 14 -4.09 12.60 -11.38
CA LEU A 14 -4.51 11.26 -11.78
C LEU A 14 -5.13 11.24 -13.19
N LYS A 15 -5.92 12.25 -13.57
CA LYS A 15 -6.43 12.37 -14.96
C LYS A 15 -5.29 12.51 -15.97
N MET A 16 -4.30 13.33 -15.67
CA MET A 16 -3.13 13.52 -16.54
C MET A 16 -2.29 12.25 -16.62
N SER A 17 -2.06 11.57 -15.49
CA SER A 17 -1.35 10.29 -15.46
C SER A 17 -2.10 9.20 -16.24
N ASN A 18 -3.42 9.08 -16.06
CA ASN A 18 -4.25 8.12 -16.79
C ASN A 18 -4.15 8.33 -18.31
N LEU A 19 -4.29 9.58 -18.76
CA LEU A 19 -4.16 9.91 -20.19
C LEU A 19 -2.73 9.66 -20.70
N GLY A 20 -1.71 10.04 -19.92
CA GLY A 20 -0.31 9.81 -20.26
C GLY A 20 0.01 8.32 -20.42
N ILE A 21 -0.46 7.48 -19.50
CA ILE A 21 -0.27 6.03 -19.57
C ILE A 21 -1.06 5.42 -20.74
N LEU A 22 -2.26 5.92 -21.04
CA LEU A 22 -3.01 5.49 -22.23
C LEU A 22 -2.25 5.80 -23.54
N ILE A 23 -1.66 6.99 -23.64
CA ILE A 23 -0.82 7.35 -24.79
C ILE A 23 0.41 6.43 -24.86
N LEU A 24 1.05 6.16 -23.72
CA LEU A 24 2.19 5.23 -23.66
C LEU A 24 1.80 3.80 -24.04
N LEU A 25 0.61 3.34 -23.64
CA LEU A 25 0.08 2.02 -23.99
C LEU A 25 -0.02 1.85 -25.51
N TRP A 26 -0.68 2.78 -26.19
CA TRP A 26 -0.82 2.74 -27.64
C TRP A 26 0.52 2.95 -28.35
N HIS A 27 1.36 3.87 -27.87
CA HIS A 27 2.69 4.08 -28.42
C HIS A 27 3.55 2.81 -28.34
N SER A 28 3.61 2.16 -27.18
CA SER A 28 4.31 0.89 -27.00
C SER A 28 3.75 -0.21 -27.89
N TYR A 29 2.42 -0.29 -28.07
CA TYR A 29 1.80 -1.29 -28.95
C TYR A 29 2.15 -1.07 -30.42
N PHE A 30 2.07 0.16 -30.92
CA PHE A 30 2.46 0.46 -32.31
C PHE A 30 3.95 0.23 -32.56
N LYS A 31 4.80 0.40 -31.54
CA LYS A 31 6.24 0.19 -31.66
C LYS A 31 6.63 -1.30 -31.61
N ASN A 32 6.05 -2.07 -30.68
CA ASN A 32 6.52 -3.42 -30.37
C ASN A 32 5.61 -4.53 -30.91
N GLY A 33 4.35 -4.22 -31.26
CA GLY A 33 3.36 -5.21 -31.66
C GLY A 33 2.78 -5.99 -30.48
N GLU A 34 2.41 -7.24 -30.70
CA GLU A 34 1.94 -8.14 -29.64
C GLU A 34 3.11 -8.74 -28.84
N ALA A 35 2.83 -9.08 -27.59
CA ALA A 35 3.77 -9.63 -26.62
C ALA A 35 3.21 -10.92 -26.00
N LEU A 36 4.04 -11.67 -25.26
CA LEU A 36 3.66 -12.98 -24.70
C LEU A 36 2.35 -12.94 -23.88
N TYR A 37 2.17 -11.89 -23.08
CA TYR A 37 1.03 -11.73 -22.19
C TYR A 37 0.04 -10.65 -22.63
N VAL A 38 0.34 -9.90 -23.70
CA VAL A 38 -0.44 -8.74 -24.12
C VAL A 38 -0.70 -8.83 -25.63
N ASN A 39 -1.96 -8.92 -26.02
CA ASN A 39 -2.40 -8.91 -27.41
C ASN A 39 -3.28 -7.70 -27.70
N PHE A 40 -3.79 -7.57 -28.94
CA PHE A 40 -4.66 -6.45 -29.31
C PHE A 40 -5.88 -6.29 -28.37
N ASN A 41 -6.52 -7.39 -27.97
CA ASN A 41 -7.65 -7.36 -27.04
C ASN A 41 -7.26 -6.80 -25.67
N THR A 42 -6.05 -7.10 -25.19
CA THR A 42 -5.53 -6.53 -23.95
C THR A 42 -5.40 -5.01 -24.03
N ILE A 43 -4.96 -4.47 -25.17
CA ILE A 43 -4.85 -3.03 -25.42
C ILE A 43 -6.22 -2.36 -25.42
N LEU A 44 -7.21 -2.99 -26.07
CA LEU A 44 -8.59 -2.50 -26.06
C LEU A 44 -9.17 -2.49 -24.64
N LEU A 45 -8.99 -3.57 -23.87
CA LEU A 45 -9.44 -3.64 -22.48
C LEU A 45 -8.73 -2.61 -21.59
N GLY A 46 -7.42 -2.38 -21.79
CA GLY A 46 -6.67 -1.31 -21.12
C GLY A 46 -7.21 0.08 -21.47
N THR A 47 -7.63 0.30 -22.71
CA THR A 47 -8.29 1.54 -23.14
C THR A 47 -9.64 1.74 -22.46
N VAL A 48 -10.45 0.68 -22.38
CA VAL A 48 -11.74 0.70 -21.65
C VAL A 48 -11.52 0.97 -20.15
N LEU A 49 -10.49 0.37 -19.54
CA LEU A 49 -10.11 0.64 -18.15
C LEU A 49 -9.71 2.10 -17.95
N SER A 50 -8.90 2.65 -18.84
CA SER A 50 -8.53 4.08 -18.82
C SER A 50 -9.75 4.99 -18.94
N PHE A 51 -10.71 4.64 -19.80
CA PHE A 51 -11.97 5.37 -19.92
C PHE A 51 -12.80 5.28 -18.63
N GLN A 52 -12.94 4.09 -18.04
CA GLN A 52 -13.63 3.87 -16.77
C GLN A 52 -13.01 4.72 -15.64
N ILE A 53 -11.68 4.73 -15.51
CA ILE A 53 -10.95 5.60 -14.58
C ILE A 53 -11.28 7.07 -14.84
N GLY A 54 -11.29 7.50 -16.10
CA GLY A 54 -11.65 8.85 -16.50
C GLY A 54 -13.06 9.26 -16.05
N VAL A 55 -14.04 8.37 -16.21
CA VAL A 55 -15.42 8.55 -15.74
C VAL A 55 -15.47 8.65 -14.22
N PHE A 56 -14.81 7.74 -13.49
CA PHE A 56 -14.77 7.78 -12.03
C PHE A 56 -14.17 9.08 -11.51
N LEU A 57 -13.03 9.53 -12.06
CA LEU A 57 -12.40 10.80 -11.69
C LEU A 57 -13.22 12.02 -12.13
N PHE A 58 -14.02 11.93 -13.18
CA PHE A 58 -14.95 13.00 -13.57
C PHE A 58 -16.08 13.16 -12.55
N LEU A 59 -16.69 12.04 -12.15
CA LEU A 59 -17.76 12.02 -11.16
C LEU A 59 -17.26 12.37 -9.75
N GLU A 60 -16.08 11.87 -9.38
CA GLU A 60 -15.41 12.16 -8.10
C GLU A 60 -15.21 13.67 -7.91
N LYS A 61 -14.82 14.41 -8.96
CA LYS A 61 -14.56 15.87 -8.86
C LYS A 61 -15.74 16.65 -8.28
N LYS A 62 -16.97 16.16 -8.48
CA LYS A 62 -18.20 16.76 -7.94
C LYS A 62 -18.46 16.37 -6.48
N ARG A 63 -18.06 15.16 -6.06
CA ARG A 63 -18.38 14.57 -4.75
C ARG A 63 -17.25 14.63 -3.73
N ARG A 64 -16.00 14.81 -4.17
CA ARG A 64 -14.77 14.79 -3.34
C ARG A 64 -14.63 13.50 -2.54
N ASP A 65 -14.67 12.37 -3.25
CA ASP A 65 -14.67 11.05 -2.64
C ASP A 65 -13.25 10.46 -2.50
N PRO A 66 -12.68 10.42 -1.29
CA PRO A 66 -11.32 9.93 -1.10
C PRO A 66 -11.18 8.44 -1.44
N PHE A 67 -12.24 7.64 -1.30
CA PHE A 67 -12.20 6.22 -1.66
C PHE A 67 -12.07 6.02 -3.17
N VAL A 68 -12.78 6.84 -3.95
CA VAL A 68 -12.69 6.80 -5.42
C VAL A 68 -11.32 7.26 -5.90
N ILE A 69 -10.74 8.29 -5.26
CA ILE A 69 -9.36 8.72 -5.55
C ILE A 69 -8.36 7.58 -5.33
N LEU A 70 -8.44 6.87 -4.21
CA LEU A 70 -7.55 5.76 -3.89
C LEU A 70 -7.73 4.58 -4.85
N LEU A 71 -8.97 4.24 -5.19
CA LEU A 71 -9.28 3.22 -6.19
C LEU A 71 -8.68 3.59 -7.56
N CYS A 72 -8.85 4.84 -8.00
CA CYS A 72 -8.28 5.31 -9.27
C CYS A 72 -6.75 5.33 -9.25
N LEU A 73 -6.14 5.72 -8.13
CA LEU A 73 -4.69 5.66 -7.95
C LEU A 73 -4.18 4.23 -8.14
N GLN A 74 -4.84 3.25 -7.52
CA GLN A 74 -4.46 1.85 -7.65
C GLN A 74 -4.57 1.36 -9.11
N MET A 75 -5.72 1.60 -9.75
CA MET A 75 -5.95 1.15 -11.13
C MET A 75 -4.97 1.78 -12.13
N ILE A 76 -4.60 3.05 -11.96
CA ILE A 76 -3.67 3.74 -12.86
C ILE A 76 -2.27 3.12 -12.76
N PHE A 77 -1.73 3.01 -11.54
CA PHE A 77 -0.31 2.69 -11.34
C PHE A 77 -0.01 1.19 -11.26
N TYR A 78 -0.96 0.36 -10.84
CA TYR A 78 -0.71 -1.09 -10.67
C TYR A 78 -1.41 -1.96 -11.71
N PHE A 79 -2.42 -1.44 -12.42
CA PHE A 79 -3.15 -2.20 -13.44
C PHE A 79 -2.85 -1.64 -14.83
N LEU A 80 -3.20 -0.39 -15.11
CA LEU A 80 -3.02 0.19 -16.44
C LEU A 80 -1.54 0.31 -16.81
N LEU A 81 -0.70 0.81 -15.90
CA LEU A 81 0.75 0.86 -16.11
C LEU A 81 1.35 -0.53 -16.31
N ARG A 82 0.83 -1.56 -15.61
CA ARG A 82 1.35 -2.92 -15.71
C ARG A 82 1.13 -3.53 -17.10
N ILE A 83 0.03 -3.19 -17.78
CA ILE A 83 -0.18 -3.60 -19.19
C ILE A 83 0.92 -3.00 -20.08
N VAL A 84 1.26 -1.72 -19.89
CA VAL A 84 2.35 -1.06 -20.63
C VAL A 84 3.69 -1.74 -20.36
N THR A 85 3.98 -2.09 -19.11
CA THR A 85 5.26 -2.71 -18.77
C THR A 85 5.36 -4.15 -19.26
N LEU A 86 4.28 -4.94 -19.23
CA LEU A 86 4.24 -6.30 -19.82
C LEU A 86 4.43 -6.29 -21.35
N LEU A 87 3.98 -5.23 -22.01
CA LEU A 87 4.13 -5.03 -23.45
C LEU A 87 5.57 -4.67 -23.85
N ASN A 88 6.26 -3.86 -23.03
CA ASN A 88 7.66 -3.53 -23.26
C ASN A 88 8.63 -4.62 -22.76
N TYR A 89 8.25 -5.28 -21.67
CA TYR A 89 9.02 -6.32 -20.98
C TYR A 89 8.07 -7.48 -20.66
N SER A 90 8.07 -8.51 -21.50
CA SER A 90 7.23 -9.71 -21.35
C SER A 90 7.67 -10.63 -20.20
N PHE A 91 7.85 -10.06 -19.01
CA PHE A 91 8.36 -10.74 -17.84
C PHE A 91 7.44 -10.52 -16.62
N SER A 92 7.16 -11.62 -15.93
CA SER A 92 6.47 -11.66 -14.65
C SER A 92 6.91 -12.93 -13.91
N ASN A 93 7.41 -12.80 -12.68
CA ASN A 93 7.68 -13.95 -11.83
C ASN A 93 6.41 -14.71 -11.44
N VAL A 94 5.26 -14.05 -11.52
CA VAL A 94 3.97 -14.64 -11.16
C VAL A 94 3.44 -15.51 -12.31
N PHE A 95 3.50 -15.02 -13.55
CA PHE A 95 3.04 -15.78 -14.72
C PHE A 95 3.91 -16.99 -15.06
N MET A 96 5.12 -17.10 -14.51
CA MET A 96 5.97 -18.29 -14.68
C MET A 96 5.57 -19.47 -13.80
N ARG A 97 4.72 -19.27 -12.78
CA ARG A 97 4.32 -20.32 -11.82
C ARG A 97 3.46 -21.41 -12.44
N PHE A 98 2.61 -21.02 -13.40
CA PHE A 98 1.74 -21.91 -14.14
C PHE A 98 1.63 -21.44 -15.59
N PRO A 99 1.20 -22.30 -16.53
CA PRO A 99 0.94 -21.88 -17.90
C PRO A 99 -0.03 -20.69 -17.95
N PHE A 100 0.41 -19.58 -18.54
CA PHE A 100 -0.33 -18.33 -18.58
C PHE A 100 -0.20 -17.67 -19.96
N THR A 101 -1.31 -17.11 -20.47
CA THR A 101 -1.39 -16.52 -21.81
C THR A 101 -2.11 -15.17 -21.79
N ALA A 102 -2.01 -14.40 -22.88
CA ALA A 102 -2.78 -13.17 -23.05
C ALA A 102 -4.30 -13.35 -22.89
N SER A 103 -4.85 -14.53 -23.23
CA SER A 103 -6.28 -14.82 -23.03
C SER A 103 -6.66 -14.84 -21.55
N ASN A 104 -5.77 -15.31 -20.69
CA ASN A 104 -5.98 -15.33 -19.25
C ASN A 104 -5.99 -13.91 -18.67
N LEU A 105 -5.05 -13.07 -19.12
CA LEU A 105 -5.01 -11.65 -18.75
C LEU A 105 -6.27 -10.90 -19.21
N ASN A 106 -6.72 -11.15 -20.44
CA ASN A 106 -7.93 -10.54 -20.98
C ASN A 106 -9.16 -10.89 -20.14
N TYR A 107 -9.30 -12.16 -19.73
CA TYR A 107 -10.39 -12.59 -18.86
C TYR A 107 -10.36 -11.86 -17.51
N ALA A 108 -9.18 -11.77 -16.88
CA ALA A 108 -9.00 -11.04 -15.63
C ALA A 108 -9.39 -9.57 -15.77
N LEU A 109 -8.95 -8.89 -16.84
CA LEU A 109 -9.29 -7.50 -17.11
C LEU A 109 -10.80 -7.28 -17.28
N VAL A 110 -11.51 -8.20 -17.96
CA VAL A 110 -12.97 -8.12 -18.08
C VAL A 110 -13.63 -8.20 -16.71
N PHE A 111 -13.21 -9.13 -15.85
CA PHE A 111 -13.73 -9.21 -14.49
C PHE A 111 -13.42 -7.94 -13.69
N ILE A 112 -12.18 -7.44 -13.72
CA ILE A 112 -11.76 -6.22 -13.02
C ILE A 112 -12.61 -5.02 -13.44
N LEU A 113 -12.88 -4.86 -14.75
CA LEU A 113 -13.76 -3.80 -15.26
C LEU A 113 -15.15 -3.87 -14.63
N VAL A 114 -15.76 -5.05 -14.55
CA VAL A 114 -17.09 -5.24 -13.95
C VAL A 114 -17.04 -5.05 -12.43
N ALA A 115 -16.04 -5.61 -11.77
CA ALA A 115 -15.82 -5.48 -10.33
C ALA A 115 -15.63 -4.02 -9.91
N ASN A 116 -14.94 -3.22 -10.71
CA ASN A 116 -14.79 -1.78 -10.51
C ASN A 116 -16.12 -1.04 -10.54
N LEU A 117 -17.04 -1.42 -11.45
CA LEU A 117 -18.38 -0.83 -11.48
C LEU A 117 -19.16 -1.19 -10.22
N MET A 118 -19.10 -2.45 -9.78
CA MET A 118 -19.78 -2.90 -8.55
C MET A 118 -19.21 -2.22 -7.31
N PHE A 119 -17.89 -2.10 -7.23
CA PHE A 119 -17.22 -1.45 -6.10
C PHE A 119 -17.52 0.05 -6.05
N TYR A 120 -17.45 0.72 -7.20
CA TYR A 120 -17.85 2.12 -7.34
C TYR A 120 -19.32 2.34 -7.00
N PHE A 121 -20.21 1.43 -7.41
CA PHE A 121 -21.63 1.50 -7.06
C PHE A 121 -21.81 1.39 -5.54
N GLY A 122 -21.14 0.45 -4.87
CA GLY A 122 -21.12 0.33 -3.41
C GLY A 122 -20.65 1.62 -2.71
N LEU A 123 -19.58 2.24 -3.21
CA LEU A 123 -19.06 3.52 -2.69
C LEU A 123 -20.02 4.70 -2.89
N THR A 124 -20.84 4.68 -3.95
CA THR A 124 -21.66 5.84 -4.35
C THR A 124 -23.07 5.86 -3.75
N ILE A 125 -23.58 4.74 -3.24
CA ILE A 125 -24.89 4.68 -2.57
C ILE A 125 -24.94 5.59 -1.35
N ASN A 126 -23.85 5.64 -0.58
CA ASN A 126 -23.74 6.51 0.59
C ASN A 126 -23.14 7.86 0.18
N GLY A 127 -24.00 8.87 0.02
CA GLY A 127 -23.55 10.23 -0.34
C GLY A 127 -22.64 10.84 0.73
N LEU A 128 -21.52 11.43 0.30
CA LEU A 128 -20.70 12.28 1.16
C LEU A 128 -21.49 13.51 1.56
N ARG A 129 -21.56 13.76 2.87
CA ARG A 129 -21.88 15.10 3.37
C ARG A 129 -20.63 15.97 3.22
N PRO A 130 -20.74 17.25 2.83
CA PRO A 130 -19.60 18.15 2.75
C PRO A 130 -18.83 18.14 4.07
N SER A 131 -17.49 18.05 4.04
CA SER A 131 -16.72 18.04 5.28
C SER A 131 -16.82 19.38 6.01
N ILE A 132 -17.07 19.29 7.31
CA ILE A 132 -17.11 20.43 8.22
C ILE A 132 -15.69 20.62 8.75
N LEU A 133 -14.77 21.10 7.88
CA LEU A 133 -13.44 21.54 8.32
C LEU A 133 -13.54 22.67 9.37
N ALA A 134 -14.67 23.39 9.39
CA ALA A 134 -14.97 24.48 10.32
C ALA A 134 -14.76 24.11 11.80
N LYS A 135 -14.97 22.85 12.23
CA LYS A 135 -14.80 22.44 13.64
C LYS A 135 -13.35 22.22 14.08
N ALA A 136 -12.41 22.03 13.15
CA ALA A 136 -10.99 21.93 13.52
C ALA A 136 -10.43 23.24 14.07
N LEU A 137 -11.08 24.36 13.72
CA LEU A 137 -10.68 25.68 14.17
C LEU A 137 -10.87 25.89 15.68
N ASP A 138 -11.73 25.11 16.34
CA ASP A 138 -12.16 25.37 17.73
C ASP A 138 -11.36 24.59 18.78
N SER A 139 -10.31 23.86 18.40
CA SER A 139 -9.52 23.05 19.34
C SER A 139 -8.03 23.34 19.28
N LYS A 140 -7.38 23.38 20.45
CA LYS A 140 -5.94 23.55 20.60
C LYS A 140 -5.32 22.33 21.28
N PRO A 141 -4.20 21.80 20.76
CA PRO A 141 -3.49 20.73 21.44
C PRO A 141 -2.88 21.24 22.76
N VAL A 142 -2.99 20.44 23.81
CA VAL A 142 -2.40 20.71 25.12
C VAL A 142 -1.47 19.58 25.52
N LYS A 143 -0.50 19.87 26.40
CA LYS A 143 0.55 18.93 26.81
C LYS A 143 1.25 18.31 25.59
N THR A 144 1.64 19.15 24.63
CA THR A 144 2.28 18.76 23.36
C THR A 144 3.53 17.89 23.54
N HIS A 145 4.26 18.05 24.65
CA HIS A 145 5.39 17.20 25.04
C HIS A 145 5.04 15.70 25.12
N LEU A 146 3.78 15.33 25.42
CA LEU A 146 3.36 13.93 25.44
C LEU A 146 3.47 13.28 24.06
N VAL A 147 3.29 14.05 22.97
CA VAL A 147 3.47 13.52 21.60
C VAL A 147 4.95 13.20 21.33
N VAL A 148 5.88 13.94 21.93
CA VAL A 148 7.31 13.63 21.86
C VAL A 148 7.63 12.36 22.64
N VAL A 149 7.06 12.19 23.83
CA VAL A 149 7.19 10.95 24.62
C VAL A 149 6.63 9.75 23.84
N PHE A 150 5.49 9.92 23.19
CA PHE A 150 4.89 8.90 22.32
C PHE A 150 5.84 8.46 21.20
N ILE A 151 6.50 9.40 20.53
CA ILE A 151 7.50 9.07 19.50
C ILE A 151 8.72 8.38 20.11
N ALA A 152 9.19 8.82 21.28
CA ALA A 152 10.28 8.18 21.99
C ALA A 152 9.96 6.72 22.36
N ILE A 153 8.72 6.41 22.73
CA ILE A 153 8.25 5.03 22.93
C ILE A 153 8.35 4.25 21.61
N GLY A 154 7.92 4.83 20.49
CA GLY A 154 8.06 4.20 19.17
C GLY A 154 9.52 3.88 18.83
N TYR A 155 10.45 4.78 19.16
CA TYR A 155 11.89 4.53 19.03
C TYR A 155 12.39 3.41 19.92
N PHE A 156 11.95 3.37 21.18
CA PHE A 156 12.32 2.30 22.10
C PHE A 156 11.94 0.94 21.52
N PHE A 157 10.72 0.79 20.99
CA PHE A 157 10.30 -0.46 20.35
C PHE A 157 11.07 -0.76 19.06
N ALA A 158 11.31 0.23 18.20
CA ALA A 158 12.09 0.05 16.98
C ALA A 158 13.54 -0.38 17.26
N PHE A 159 14.17 0.21 18.28
CA PHE A 159 15.52 -0.13 18.73
C PHE A 159 15.56 -1.51 19.38
N TYR A 160 14.60 -1.82 20.23
CA TYR A 160 14.49 -3.12 20.88
C TYR A 160 14.46 -4.26 19.84
N GLN A 161 13.71 -4.08 18.75
CA GLN A 161 13.62 -5.05 17.67
C GLN A 161 14.98 -5.34 17.01
N GLN A 162 15.89 -4.37 17.00
CA GLN A 162 17.21 -4.52 16.37
C GLN A 162 18.26 -5.11 17.30
N VAL A 163 18.17 -4.82 18.61
CA VAL A 163 19.18 -5.24 19.58
C VAL A 163 18.97 -6.66 20.10
N GLY A 164 17.75 -7.20 20.03
CA GLY A 164 17.49 -8.61 20.33
C GLY A 164 17.87 -9.02 21.77
N LEU A 165 17.17 -8.48 22.77
CA LEU A 165 17.38 -8.90 24.16
C LEU A 165 16.73 -10.27 24.40
N GLY A 166 17.53 -11.34 24.26
CA GLY A 166 17.09 -12.72 24.04
C GLY A 166 16.00 -13.29 24.96
N PHE A 167 15.95 -12.97 26.26
CA PHE A 167 14.89 -13.51 27.14
C PHE A 167 13.52 -12.86 26.90
N LEU A 168 13.48 -11.60 26.46
CA LEU A 168 12.24 -10.84 26.26
C LEU A 168 11.78 -10.84 24.79
N GLU A 169 12.53 -11.45 23.87
CA GLU A 169 12.28 -11.43 22.43
C GLU A 169 10.89 -11.99 22.07
N GLY A 170 10.48 -13.13 22.65
CA GLY A 170 9.17 -13.72 22.39
C GLY A 170 8.00 -12.85 22.89
N ILE A 171 8.11 -12.34 24.11
CA ILE A 171 7.08 -11.46 24.71
C ILE A 171 7.00 -10.14 23.93
N MET A 172 8.14 -9.55 23.60
CA MET A 172 8.19 -8.28 22.88
C MET A 172 7.76 -8.44 21.43
N GLY A 173 8.05 -9.58 20.79
CA GLY A 173 7.52 -9.93 19.47
C GLY A 173 5.99 -10.01 19.47
N MET A 174 5.40 -10.62 20.50
CA MET A 174 3.94 -10.65 20.68
C MET A 174 3.35 -9.26 20.95
N ILE A 175 4.00 -8.45 21.79
CA ILE A 175 3.57 -7.07 22.07
C ILE A 175 3.61 -6.23 20.79
N GLN A 176 4.67 -6.34 20.00
CA GLN A 176 4.83 -5.58 18.76
C GLN A 176 3.88 -6.05 17.65
N SER A 177 3.58 -7.35 17.56
CA SER A 177 2.70 -7.87 16.51
C SER A 177 1.22 -7.52 16.76
N LEU A 178 0.77 -7.50 18.01
CA LEU A 178 -0.65 -7.29 18.35
C LEU A 178 -0.99 -5.94 18.99
N PHE A 179 -0.08 -5.36 19.78
CA PHE A 179 -0.41 -4.21 20.63
C PHE A 179 0.30 -2.92 20.21
N VAL A 180 1.48 -3.02 19.56
CA VAL A 180 2.31 -1.86 19.20
C VAL A 180 2.74 -1.93 17.74
N ASN A 181 1.90 -1.39 16.85
CA ASN A 181 2.20 -1.24 15.44
C ASN A 181 2.92 0.10 15.19
N LEU A 182 4.24 0.04 14.95
CA LEU A 182 5.09 1.22 14.72
C LEU A 182 4.60 2.09 13.54
N GLY A 183 4.09 1.45 12.47
CA GLY A 183 3.53 2.16 11.32
C GLY A 183 2.31 3.00 11.70
N THR A 184 1.43 2.45 12.52
CA THR A 184 0.26 3.14 13.08
C THR A 184 0.69 4.27 14.00
N MET A 185 1.72 4.07 14.83
CA MET A 185 2.23 5.14 15.69
C MET A 185 2.76 6.32 14.87
N LEU A 186 3.56 6.03 13.84
CA LEU A 186 4.05 7.04 12.90
C LEU A 186 2.89 7.76 12.21
N PHE A 187 1.88 7.01 11.78
CA PHE A 187 0.70 7.56 11.11
C PHE A 187 -0.10 8.50 12.03
N MET A 188 -0.27 8.14 13.31
CA MET A 188 -0.87 9.01 14.32
C MET A 188 -0.10 10.34 14.47
N ALA A 189 1.24 10.27 14.54
CA ALA A 189 2.08 11.47 14.62
C ALA A 189 1.98 12.36 13.36
N ILE A 190 1.91 11.75 12.17
CA ILE A 190 1.73 12.46 10.90
C ILE A 190 0.39 13.21 10.87
N VAL A 191 -0.71 12.54 11.23
CA VAL A 191 -2.04 13.16 11.29
C VAL A 191 -2.04 14.33 12.27
N PHE A 192 -1.43 14.16 13.45
CA PHE A 192 -1.31 15.22 14.45
C PHE A 192 -0.55 16.44 13.91
N LEU A 193 0.62 16.20 13.29
CA LEU A 193 1.47 17.26 12.75
C LEU A 193 0.76 18.01 11.62
N LEU A 194 0.06 17.32 10.72
CA LEU A 194 -0.68 17.95 9.61
C LEU A 194 -1.86 18.78 10.10
N LEU A 195 -2.59 18.31 11.12
CA LEU A 195 -3.78 18.99 11.61
C LEU A 195 -3.46 20.22 12.48
N PHE A 196 -2.38 20.16 13.26
CA PHE A 196 -2.04 21.20 14.24
C PHE A 196 -0.71 21.92 14.01
N ARG A 197 -0.11 21.79 12.82
CA ARG A 197 1.19 22.40 12.44
C ARG A 197 1.38 23.84 12.92
N ASP A 198 0.34 24.66 12.77
CA ASP A 198 0.40 26.09 13.05
C ASP A 198 -0.02 26.44 14.49
N ARG A 199 -0.40 25.44 15.30
CA ARG A 199 -0.91 25.60 16.67
C ARG A 199 -0.03 24.95 17.74
N ILE A 200 0.96 24.16 17.34
CA ILE A 200 1.96 23.58 18.22
C ILE A 200 3.20 24.47 18.31
N ASP A 201 3.89 24.40 19.44
CA ASP A 201 5.15 25.11 19.61
C ASP A 201 6.23 24.58 18.65
N ASN A 202 7.14 25.47 18.20
CA ASN A 202 8.16 25.12 17.22
C ASN A 202 9.10 23.99 17.69
N LYS A 203 9.36 23.89 19.01
CA LYS A 203 10.22 22.84 19.55
C LYS A 203 9.56 21.47 19.38
N THR A 204 8.31 21.32 19.79
CA THR A 204 7.55 20.07 19.61
C THR A 204 7.36 19.75 18.14
N LYS A 205 7.02 20.74 17.30
CA LYS A 205 6.90 20.54 15.85
C LYS A 205 8.16 19.94 15.24
N ASN A 206 9.30 20.54 15.53
CA ASN A 206 10.58 20.09 14.99
C ASN A 206 10.98 18.72 15.58
N ALA A 207 10.73 18.47 16.86
CA ALA A 207 10.98 17.17 17.48
C ALA A 207 10.13 16.05 16.87
N VAL A 208 8.83 16.28 16.68
CA VAL A 208 7.92 15.32 16.03
C VAL A 208 8.33 15.10 14.58
N PHE A 209 8.63 16.17 13.84
CA PHE A 209 9.08 16.07 12.44
C PHE A 209 10.40 15.30 12.31
N ALA A 210 11.40 15.65 13.11
CA ALA A 210 12.67 14.94 13.15
C ALA A 210 12.47 13.48 13.57
N GLY A 211 11.58 13.24 14.52
CA GLY A 211 11.17 11.90 14.95
C GLY A 211 10.51 11.07 13.85
N VAL A 212 9.73 11.68 12.96
CA VAL A 212 9.19 10.99 11.78
C VAL A 212 10.33 10.67 10.79
N VAL A 213 11.18 11.64 10.48
CA VAL A 213 12.28 11.48 9.51
C VAL A 213 13.30 10.43 9.95
N ILE A 214 13.73 10.47 11.21
CA ILE A 214 14.74 9.52 11.73
C ILE A 214 14.16 8.10 11.75
N MET A 215 12.88 7.90 12.11
CA MET A 215 12.28 6.56 12.12
C MET A 215 12.24 5.96 10.72
N VAL A 216 12.00 6.79 9.71
CA VAL A 216 12.03 6.41 8.30
C VAL A 216 13.44 6.06 7.85
N LEU A 217 14.43 6.86 8.23
CA LEU A 217 15.83 6.58 7.94
C LEU A 217 16.24 5.24 8.56
N ILE A 218 15.91 5.01 9.84
CA ILE A 218 16.19 3.74 10.51
C ILE A 218 15.53 2.57 9.77
N GLN A 219 14.23 2.65 9.46
CA GLN A 219 13.52 1.59 8.73
C GLN A 219 14.15 1.31 7.35
N THR A 220 14.56 2.37 6.65
CA THR A 220 15.20 2.25 5.33
C THR A 220 16.58 1.61 5.46
N LEU A 221 17.37 2.02 6.46
CA LEU A 221 18.71 1.46 6.75
C LEU A 221 18.64 0.00 7.21
N THR A 222 17.60 -0.40 7.92
CA THR A 222 17.35 -1.81 8.28
C THR A 222 16.79 -2.64 7.12
N GLY A 223 16.80 -2.11 5.90
CA GLY A 223 16.47 -2.86 4.68
C GLY A 223 15.00 -2.82 4.28
N SER A 224 14.15 -2.00 4.92
CA SER A 224 12.76 -1.83 4.49
C SER A 224 12.68 -0.99 3.22
N ARG A 225 12.48 -1.66 2.08
CA ARG A 225 12.37 -1.04 0.75
C ARG A 225 11.07 -0.23 0.57
N SER A 226 10.08 -0.42 1.44
CA SER A 226 8.76 0.22 1.36
C SER A 226 8.58 1.41 2.30
N ALA A 227 9.55 1.73 3.17
CA ALA A 227 9.40 2.78 4.18
C ALA A 227 9.00 4.14 3.58
N ILE A 228 9.65 4.56 2.49
CA ILE A 228 9.33 5.81 1.78
C ILE A 228 7.91 5.77 1.21
N LEU A 229 7.54 4.67 0.54
CA LEU A 229 6.21 4.48 -0.02
C LEU A 229 5.13 4.52 1.06
N SER A 230 5.37 3.89 2.22
CA SER A 230 4.47 3.91 3.37
C SER A 230 4.21 5.33 3.88
N ILE A 231 5.22 6.20 3.96
CA ILE A 231 5.02 7.60 4.34
C ILE A 231 4.20 8.35 3.30
N ILE A 232 4.51 8.15 2.01
CA ILE A 232 3.75 8.78 0.92
C ILE A 232 2.27 8.39 1.04
N ASN A 233 2.00 7.10 1.27
CA ASN A 233 0.66 6.60 1.50
C ASN A 233 0.01 7.21 2.75
N TYR A 234 0.71 7.25 3.89
CA TYR A 234 0.23 7.91 5.11
C TYR A 234 -0.09 9.40 4.89
N LEU A 235 0.74 10.13 4.17
CA LEU A 235 0.49 11.52 3.81
C LEU A 235 -0.75 11.64 2.92
N ILE A 236 -0.91 10.77 1.92
CA ILE A 236 -2.10 10.76 1.06
C ILE A 236 -3.36 10.50 1.90
N PHE A 237 -3.37 9.48 2.75
CA PHE A 237 -4.53 9.14 3.57
C PHE A 237 -4.86 10.25 4.58
N ALA A 238 -3.86 10.82 5.24
CA ALA A 238 -4.06 11.91 6.20
C ALA A 238 -4.59 13.17 5.50
N LEU A 239 -4.01 13.57 4.37
CA LEU A 239 -4.46 14.75 3.64
C LEU A 239 -5.86 14.56 3.05
N LEU A 240 -6.17 13.39 2.50
CA LEU A 240 -7.53 13.07 2.03
C LEU A 240 -8.53 13.03 3.18
N ALA A 241 -8.14 12.52 4.35
CA ALA A 241 -9.02 12.51 5.53
C ALA A 241 -9.30 13.92 6.05
N ILE A 242 -8.30 14.82 6.03
CA ILE A 242 -8.41 16.18 6.57
C ILE A 242 -9.11 17.13 5.57
N TYR A 243 -8.69 17.12 4.31
CA TYR A 243 -9.06 18.14 3.33
C TYR A 243 -10.01 17.66 2.22
N ASP A 244 -10.33 16.36 2.18
CA ASP A 244 -11.05 15.65 1.10
C ASP A 244 -10.41 15.73 -0.30
N CYS A 245 -9.46 16.64 -0.50
CA CYS A 245 -8.73 16.86 -1.73
C CYS A 245 -7.26 17.20 -1.42
N ILE A 246 -6.35 16.72 -2.26
CA ILE A 246 -4.93 17.02 -2.15
C ILE A 246 -4.58 18.06 -3.20
N LYS A 247 -4.04 19.19 -2.76
CA LYS A 247 -3.56 20.27 -3.63
C LYS A 247 -2.04 20.31 -3.57
N VAL A 248 -1.40 20.10 -4.71
CA VAL A 248 0.06 20.06 -4.84
C VAL A 248 0.53 21.29 -5.63
N LYS A 249 1.55 21.99 -5.13
CA LYS A 249 2.20 23.07 -5.88
C LYS A 249 2.91 22.50 -7.10
N LYS A 250 2.80 23.18 -8.26
CA LYS A 250 3.44 22.73 -9.51
C LYS A 250 4.95 22.44 -9.36
N ASN A 251 5.67 23.24 -8.56
CA ASN A 251 7.10 23.05 -8.33
C ASN A 251 7.42 21.69 -7.68
N TYR A 252 6.56 21.18 -6.81
CA TYR A 252 6.77 19.87 -6.20
C TYR A 252 6.50 18.72 -7.18
N LEU A 253 5.64 18.92 -8.19
CA LEU A 253 5.47 17.94 -9.27
C LEU A 253 6.71 17.85 -10.15
N VAL A 254 7.32 19.00 -10.47
CA VAL A 254 8.59 19.03 -11.22
C VAL A 254 9.69 18.34 -10.41
N LEU A 255 9.79 18.65 -9.10
CA LEU A 255 10.73 17.98 -8.22
C LEU A 255 10.50 16.46 -8.17
N GLY A 256 9.24 16.02 -8.05
CA GLY A 256 8.88 14.60 -8.07
C GLY A 256 9.27 13.91 -9.39
N ALA A 257 9.03 14.58 -10.53
CA ALA A 257 9.41 14.06 -11.84
C ALA A 257 10.93 13.88 -12.01
N ILE A 258 11.74 14.71 -11.33
CA ILE A 258 13.21 14.58 -11.29
C ILE A 258 13.64 13.49 -10.30
N LEU A 259 12.97 13.40 -9.15
CA LEU A 259 13.29 12.44 -8.09
C LEU A 259 12.97 10.99 -8.48
N ILE A 260 11.93 10.73 -9.27
CA ILE A 260 11.55 9.37 -9.67
C ILE A 260 12.69 8.65 -10.42
N PRO A 261 13.28 9.21 -11.50
CA PRO A 261 14.45 8.62 -12.16
C PRO A 261 15.63 8.40 -11.20
N ILE A 262 15.90 9.35 -10.30
CA ILE A 262 16.97 9.23 -9.31
C ILE A 262 16.69 8.06 -8.36
N MET A 263 15.46 7.90 -7.88
CA MET A 263 15.08 6.78 -7.01
C MET A 263 15.19 5.44 -7.74
N ILE A 264 14.82 5.36 -9.02
CA ILE A 264 15.01 4.16 -9.83
C ILE A 264 16.51 3.83 -9.94
N LEU A 265 17.36 4.82 -10.18
CA LEU A 265 18.81 4.63 -10.24
C LEU A 265 19.40 4.19 -8.89
N VAL A 266 18.96 4.78 -7.77
CA VAL A 266 19.38 4.34 -6.42
C VAL A 266 18.92 2.91 -6.14
N PHE A 267 17.71 2.56 -6.54
CA PHE A 267 17.19 1.19 -6.45
C PHE A 267 18.01 0.21 -7.32
N ALA A 268 18.39 0.63 -8.52
CA ALA A 268 19.25 -0.12 -9.43
C ALA A 268 20.58 -0.48 -8.78
N VAL A 269 21.29 0.54 -8.30
CA VAL A 269 22.60 0.42 -7.63
C VAL A 269 22.46 -0.47 -6.40
N SER A 270 21.43 -0.24 -5.59
CA SER A 270 21.18 -1.03 -4.37
C SER A 270 20.87 -2.51 -4.66
N THR A 271 20.15 -2.79 -5.76
CA THR A 271 19.84 -4.16 -6.19
C THR A 271 21.08 -4.88 -6.72
N PHE A 272 21.91 -4.18 -7.47
CA PHE A 272 23.14 -4.73 -8.05
C PHE A 272 24.23 -5.00 -7.01
N LEU A 273 24.38 -4.10 -6.02
CA LEU A 273 25.37 -4.25 -4.96
C LEU A 273 25.05 -5.41 -4.00
N ARG A 274 23.77 -5.74 -3.81
CA ARG A 274 23.35 -6.66 -2.74
C ARG A 274 23.89 -8.10 -2.86
N PRO A 275 23.79 -8.80 -4.01
CA PRO A 275 24.38 -10.15 -4.14
C PRO A 275 25.89 -10.16 -3.93
N ARG A 276 26.57 -9.05 -4.24
CA ARG A 276 28.02 -8.88 -4.05
C ARG A 276 28.42 -8.52 -2.62
N LEU A 277 27.44 -8.13 -1.80
CA LEU A 277 27.59 -7.76 -0.38
C LEU A 277 27.03 -8.82 0.59
N GLU A 278 26.23 -9.79 0.13
CA GLU A 278 25.56 -10.79 0.99
C GLU A 278 26.52 -11.68 1.81
N ASN A 279 27.81 -11.75 1.44
CA ASN A 279 28.85 -12.40 2.24
C ASN A 279 29.62 -11.45 3.18
N ARG A 280 29.27 -10.17 3.27
CA ARG A 280 30.05 -9.14 3.97
C ARG A 280 29.14 -8.33 4.89
N GLY A 281 29.00 -8.80 6.13
CA GLY A 281 28.15 -8.19 7.16
C GLY A 281 28.51 -6.77 7.60
N ASN A 282 29.58 -6.14 7.07
CA ASN A 282 29.99 -4.78 7.40
C ASN A 282 30.35 -3.97 6.14
N VAL A 283 29.87 -2.73 6.07
CA VAL A 283 30.27 -1.75 5.03
C VAL A 283 31.73 -1.36 5.28
N GLY A 284 32.64 -1.85 4.44
CA GLY A 284 34.09 -1.65 4.56
C GLY A 284 34.75 -1.14 3.27
N ASN A 285 36.09 -1.09 3.23
CA ASN A 285 36.88 -0.63 2.07
C ASN A 285 36.53 -1.39 0.78
N GLU A 286 36.17 -2.66 0.88
CA GLU A 286 35.81 -3.50 -0.27
C GLU A 286 34.44 -3.11 -0.89
N THR A 287 33.52 -2.51 -0.11
CA THR A 287 32.27 -1.94 -0.65
C THR A 287 32.57 -0.72 -1.52
N PHE A 288 33.57 0.08 -1.12
CA PHE A 288 34.06 1.20 -1.90
C PHE A 288 34.85 0.77 -3.14
N GLU A 289 35.52 -0.37 -3.11
CA GLU A 289 36.16 -0.95 -4.31
C GLU A 289 35.11 -1.44 -5.33
N VAL A 290 34.08 -2.17 -4.89
CA VAL A 290 32.96 -2.57 -5.78
C VAL A 290 32.23 -1.35 -6.35
N LEU A 291 32.09 -0.26 -5.57
CA LEU A 291 31.54 1.01 -6.05
C LEU A 291 32.46 1.73 -7.06
N LYS A 292 33.79 1.57 -6.94
CA LYS A 292 34.75 2.12 -7.91
C LYS A 292 34.80 1.29 -9.20
N GLU A 293 34.58 -0.02 -9.11
CA GLU A 293 34.43 -0.92 -10.25
C GLU A 293 33.05 -0.85 -10.91
N PHE A 294 32.08 -0.19 -10.26
CA PHE A 294 30.75 0.00 -10.80
C PHE A 294 30.79 1.02 -11.95
N ASP A 295 30.87 0.53 -13.18
CA ASP A 295 30.67 1.38 -14.36
C ASP A 295 29.19 1.76 -14.47
N ILE A 296 28.89 3.00 -14.06
CA ILE A 296 27.55 3.59 -14.13
C ILE A 296 27.04 3.59 -15.58
N LYS A 297 27.91 3.69 -16.60
CA LYS A 297 27.47 3.67 -18.00
C LYS A 297 27.00 2.27 -18.39
N GLU A 298 27.80 1.24 -18.16
CA GLU A 298 27.45 -0.15 -18.49
C GLU A 298 26.21 -0.62 -17.72
N ALA A 299 26.12 -0.29 -16.42
CA ALA A 299 24.93 -0.58 -15.62
C ALA A 299 23.68 0.21 -16.06
N ALA A 300 23.84 1.41 -16.64
CA ALA A 300 22.73 2.20 -17.17
C ALA A 300 22.30 1.76 -18.58
N THR A 301 23.19 1.21 -19.41
CA THR A 301 22.85 0.78 -20.78
C THR A 301 22.50 -0.70 -20.91
N GLU A 302 23.17 -1.60 -20.20
CA GLU A 302 22.94 -3.04 -20.27
C GLU A 302 22.24 -3.59 -19.01
N GLY A 303 22.52 -2.99 -17.85
CA GLY A 303 21.86 -3.32 -16.57
C GLY A 303 20.47 -2.70 -16.38
N SER A 304 20.09 -1.71 -17.20
CA SER A 304 18.83 -0.99 -17.03
C SER A 304 17.61 -1.87 -17.30
N ASP A 305 17.68 -2.78 -18.26
CA ASP A 305 16.57 -3.71 -18.53
C ASP A 305 16.37 -4.69 -17.36
N LEU A 306 17.44 -5.26 -16.80
CA LEU A 306 17.36 -6.12 -15.60
C LEU A 306 16.77 -5.38 -14.39
N VAL A 307 17.18 -4.12 -14.20
CA VAL A 307 16.67 -3.27 -13.12
C VAL A 307 15.20 -2.92 -13.34
N LEU A 308 14.84 -2.48 -14.54
CA LEU A 308 13.47 -2.09 -14.88
C LEU A 308 12.52 -3.28 -14.82
N ILE A 309 12.96 -4.47 -15.24
CA ILE A 309 12.23 -5.73 -15.04
C ILE A 309 11.94 -5.94 -13.56
N GLY A 310 12.95 -5.81 -12.68
CA GLY A 310 12.77 -5.95 -11.24
C GLY A 310 11.84 -4.90 -10.62
N VAL A 311 11.89 -3.65 -11.10
CA VAL A 311 10.96 -2.57 -10.67
C VAL A 311 9.54 -2.85 -11.14
N PHE A 312 9.37 -3.30 -12.38
CA PHE A 312 8.04 -3.53 -12.97
C PHE A 312 7.36 -4.79 -12.43
N ASP A 313 8.13 -5.84 -12.11
CA ASP A 313 7.63 -7.03 -11.42
C ASP A 313 7.06 -6.66 -10.03
N ARG A 314 7.65 -5.67 -9.35
CA ARG A 314 7.18 -5.19 -8.02
C ARG A 314 5.87 -4.42 -8.05
N ILE A 315 5.48 -3.86 -9.19
CA ILE A 315 4.16 -3.22 -9.37
C ILE A 315 3.16 -4.17 -10.06
N GLY A 316 3.50 -5.46 -10.18
CA GLY A 316 2.75 -6.50 -10.88
C GLY A 316 1.48 -6.97 -10.18
N PHE A 317 0.68 -6.07 -9.59
CA PHE A 317 -0.52 -6.47 -8.84
C PHE A 317 -1.59 -7.06 -9.76
N LEU A 318 -1.65 -6.56 -10.99
CA LEU A 318 -2.45 -7.17 -12.06
C LEU A 318 -2.05 -8.63 -12.31
N ASP A 319 -0.77 -8.96 -12.20
CA ASP A 319 -0.27 -10.31 -12.45
C ASP A 319 -0.78 -11.29 -11.40
N TYR A 320 -0.64 -10.93 -10.12
CA TYR A 320 -1.16 -11.71 -9.00
C TYR A 320 -2.67 -11.92 -9.10
N CYS A 321 -3.42 -10.86 -9.43
CA CYS A 321 -4.85 -10.96 -9.65
C CYS A 321 -5.17 -11.94 -10.79
N ALA A 322 -4.56 -11.77 -11.96
CA ALA A 322 -4.89 -12.57 -13.14
C ALA A 322 -4.47 -14.04 -12.99
N GLU A 323 -3.32 -14.31 -12.36
CA GLU A 323 -2.84 -15.65 -12.09
C GLU A 323 -3.76 -16.37 -11.10
N THR A 324 -4.08 -15.73 -9.96
CA THR A 324 -4.99 -16.29 -8.94
C THR A 324 -6.37 -16.62 -9.53
N MET A 325 -6.90 -15.74 -10.39
CA MET A 325 -8.17 -15.98 -11.08
C MET A 325 -8.11 -17.16 -12.06
N THR A 326 -7.00 -17.26 -12.81
CA THR A 326 -6.82 -18.30 -13.82
C THR A 326 -6.65 -19.68 -13.19
N ASN A 327 -5.93 -19.74 -12.08
CA ASN A 327 -5.63 -20.97 -11.36
C ASN A 327 -6.47 -21.12 -10.08
N SER A 328 -7.65 -20.48 -10.01
CA SER A 328 -8.51 -20.49 -8.81
C SER A 328 -8.82 -21.91 -8.33
N ASP A 329 -8.97 -22.83 -9.27
CA ASP A 329 -9.30 -24.23 -8.97
C ASP A 329 -8.12 -24.96 -8.29
N LYS A 330 -6.86 -24.62 -8.65
CA LYS A 330 -5.65 -25.15 -7.99
C LYS A 330 -5.49 -24.60 -6.58
N TYR A 331 -5.85 -23.35 -6.36
CA TYR A 331 -5.76 -22.72 -5.04
C TYR A 331 -7.02 -22.93 -4.16
N SER A 332 -8.02 -23.68 -4.62
CA SER A 332 -9.28 -23.90 -3.88
C SER A 332 -9.09 -24.48 -2.48
N GLY A 333 -8.02 -25.26 -2.26
CA GLY A 333 -7.65 -25.80 -0.96
C GLY A 333 -7.22 -24.75 0.08
N ILE A 334 -6.80 -23.56 -0.37
CA ILE A 334 -6.36 -22.45 0.49
C ILE A 334 -7.31 -21.23 0.44
N PHE A 335 -7.93 -20.94 -0.71
CA PHE A 335 -8.96 -19.91 -0.83
C PHE A 335 -10.34 -20.47 -0.50
N ASN A 336 -10.57 -20.79 0.77
CA ASN A 336 -11.88 -21.17 1.26
C ASN A 336 -12.09 -20.66 2.69
N PRO A 337 -13.34 -20.42 3.12
CA PRO A 337 -13.62 -19.85 4.45
C PRO A 337 -13.03 -20.67 5.60
N TRP A 338 -12.94 -22.00 5.44
CA TRP A 338 -12.42 -22.88 6.47
C TRP A 338 -10.91 -22.73 6.66
N PHE A 339 -10.15 -22.58 5.58
CA PHE A 339 -8.71 -22.31 5.64
C PHE A 339 -8.46 -20.94 6.29
N TYR A 340 -9.18 -19.88 5.88
CA TYR A 340 -9.07 -18.56 6.52
C TYR A 340 -9.38 -18.62 8.01
N PHE A 341 -10.43 -19.34 8.42
CA PHE A 341 -10.75 -19.52 9.83
C PHE A 341 -9.60 -20.13 10.61
N LYS A 342 -9.04 -21.26 10.15
CA LYS A 342 -7.89 -21.91 10.80
C LYS A 342 -6.66 -21.01 10.84
N SER A 343 -6.40 -20.32 9.73
CA SER A 343 -5.29 -19.38 9.64
C SER A 343 -5.42 -18.23 10.64
N ILE A 344 -6.62 -17.64 10.78
CA ILE A 344 -6.90 -16.61 11.77
C ILE A 344 -6.69 -17.14 13.20
N VAL A 345 -7.14 -18.36 13.49
CA VAL A 345 -6.95 -18.96 14.81
C VAL A 345 -5.45 -19.05 15.13
N ASP A 346 -4.66 -19.71 14.29
CA ASP A 346 -3.24 -19.96 14.57
C ASP A 346 -2.38 -18.69 14.51
N ASN A 347 -2.68 -17.74 13.61
CA ASN A 347 -1.80 -16.60 13.35
C ASN A 347 -2.20 -15.32 14.08
N ILE A 348 -3.43 -15.24 14.62
CA ILE A 348 -3.96 -14.02 15.26
C ILE A 348 -4.46 -14.31 16.67
N LEU A 349 -5.27 -15.36 16.86
CA LEU A 349 -5.92 -15.62 18.15
C LEU A 349 -5.04 -16.40 19.12
N THR A 350 -4.18 -17.28 18.60
CA THR A 350 -3.24 -18.08 19.41
C THR A 350 -1.79 -17.92 18.97
N PRO A 351 -1.26 -16.68 18.90
CA PRO A 351 0.13 -16.49 18.49
C PRO A 351 1.08 -17.22 19.46
N GLY A 352 1.95 -18.06 18.92
CA GLY A 352 2.91 -18.85 19.70
C GLY A 352 2.40 -20.21 20.19
N PHE A 353 1.14 -20.57 19.90
CA PHE A 353 0.60 -21.91 20.11
C PHE A 353 -0.18 -22.37 18.87
N THR A 354 0.20 -23.51 18.33
CA THR A 354 -0.34 -24.04 17.08
C THR A 354 -1.50 -24.99 17.35
N ILE A 355 -2.72 -24.65 16.91
CA ILE A 355 -3.91 -25.51 16.99
C ILE A 355 -4.06 -26.33 15.71
N PHE A 356 -4.06 -25.66 14.56
CA PHE A 356 -4.34 -26.27 13.26
C PHE A 356 -3.13 -26.41 12.34
N ASP A 357 -1.98 -25.85 12.74
CA ASP A 357 -0.75 -25.77 11.93
C ASP A 357 -0.97 -25.11 10.56
N THR A 358 -1.86 -24.13 10.51
CA THR A 358 -2.27 -23.47 9.27
C THR A 358 -1.56 -22.13 9.09
N PRO A 359 -0.75 -21.95 8.03
CA PRO A 359 -0.09 -20.68 7.75
C PRO A 359 -1.08 -19.63 7.23
N ARG A 360 -0.62 -18.38 7.11
CA ARG A 360 -1.36 -17.34 6.37
C ARG A 360 -1.52 -17.70 4.91
N VAL A 361 -2.58 -17.25 4.28
CA VAL A 361 -2.90 -17.62 2.88
C VAL A 361 -1.80 -17.18 1.93
N SER A 362 -1.21 -15.98 2.13
CA SER A 362 -0.03 -15.51 1.37
C SER A 362 1.17 -16.45 1.43
N ASN A 363 1.33 -17.17 2.55
CA ASN A 363 2.42 -18.11 2.75
C ASN A 363 2.03 -19.51 2.28
N ALA A 364 0.73 -19.83 2.24
CA ALA A 364 0.23 -21.12 1.79
C ALA A 364 0.34 -21.29 0.26
N THR A 365 0.30 -20.22 -0.54
CA THR A 365 0.37 -20.30 -2.01
C THR A 365 1.63 -20.98 -2.53
N THR A 366 2.77 -20.75 -1.88
CA THR A 366 4.05 -21.38 -2.27
C THR A 366 4.02 -22.91 -2.19
N PHE A 367 3.18 -23.47 -1.31
CA PHE A 367 3.00 -24.91 -1.25
C PHE A 367 2.26 -25.45 -2.47
N VAL A 368 1.40 -24.63 -3.08
CA VAL A 368 0.62 -25.00 -4.25
C VAL A 368 1.47 -24.91 -5.52
N TYR A 369 2.07 -23.76 -5.82
CA TYR A 369 2.80 -23.60 -7.09
C TYR A 369 4.22 -24.18 -7.09
N ASN A 370 4.81 -24.47 -5.93
CA ASN A 370 6.08 -25.22 -5.84
C ASN A 370 5.88 -26.69 -5.41
N GLU A 371 4.64 -27.17 -5.36
CA GLU A 371 4.29 -28.58 -5.05
C GLU A 371 4.91 -29.10 -3.74
N ARG A 372 4.97 -28.27 -2.69
CA ARG A 372 5.65 -28.61 -1.41
C ARG A 372 4.82 -29.47 -0.45
N GLY A 373 3.74 -30.07 -0.95
CA GLY A 373 2.78 -30.82 -0.16
C GLY A 373 1.79 -29.93 0.61
N ALA A 374 1.26 -30.43 1.73
CA ALA A 374 0.26 -29.70 2.52
C ALA A 374 0.85 -28.44 3.18
N PRO A 375 0.17 -27.28 3.12
CA PRO A 375 0.58 -26.07 3.83
C PRO A 375 0.68 -26.33 5.34
N SER A 376 1.80 -25.93 5.93
CA SER A 376 2.08 -26.07 7.37
C SER A 376 2.76 -24.81 7.88
N LEU A 377 2.32 -24.31 9.03
CA LEU A 377 2.90 -23.12 9.67
C LEU A 377 4.36 -23.38 10.06
N SER A 378 4.67 -24.57 10.55
CA SER A 378 6.04 -24.96 10.93
C SER A 378 7.05 -24.90 9.77
N LYS A 379 6.60 -25.10 8.53
CA LYS A 379 7.44 -25.11 7.32
C LYS A 379 7.59 -23.75 6.66
N VAL A 380 6.92 -22.71 7.16
CA VAL A 380 6.98 -21.36 6.54
C VAL A 380 8.37 -20.75 6.65
N SER A 381 9.10 -21.00 7.74
CA SER A 381 10.45 -20.46 7.97
C SER A 381 11.49 -21.00 7.00
N GLU A 382 11.32 -22.23 6.51
CA GLU A 382 12.26 -22.91 5.61
C GLU A 382 12.33 -22.25 4.23
N ALA A 383 11.25 -21.61 3.80
CA ALA A 383 11.18 -20.95 2.50
C ALA A 383 10.11 -19.85 2.50
N TYR A 384 10.35 -18.84 3.35
CA TYR A 384 9.45 -17.71 3.54
C TYR A 384 9.18 -16.97 2.23
N GLN A 385 7.91 -16.95 1.84
CA GLN A 385 7.40 -16.13 0.75
C GLN A 385 5.98 -15.69 1.11
N SER A 386 5.66 -14.43 0.80
CA SER A 386 4.32 -13.86 0.99
C SER A 386 3.88 -13.26 -0.33
N ASP A 387 2.87 -13.87 -0.94
CA ASP A 387 2.27 -13.35 -2.16
C ASP A 387 1.16 -12.34 -1.89
N GLU A 388 1.09 -11.33 -2.75
CA GLU A 388 -0.02 -10.39 -2.78
C GLU A 388 -1.15 -10.97 -3.64
N PHE A 389 -2.41 -10.65 -3.35
CA PHE A 389 -3.56 -11.18 -4.10
C PHE A 389 -4.43 -10.10 -4.73
N THR A 390 -4.43 -8.90 -4.15
CA THR A 390 -5.43 -7.85 -4.38
C THR A 390 -6.85 -8.29 -4.01
N LEU A 391 -7.73 -7.30 -3.81
CA LEU A 391 -9.15 -7.56 -3.56
C LEU A 391 -9.79 -8.44 -4.65
N TYR A 392 -9.44 -8.21 -5.91
CA TYR A 392 -10.11 -8.85 -7.05
C TYR A 392 -9.77 -10.33 -7.16
N GLY A 393 -8.48 -10.69 -7.11
CA GLY A 393 -8.02 -12.07 -7.21
C GLY A 393 -8.48 -12.91 -6.03
N GLU A 394 -8.27 -12.39 -4.82
CA GLU A 394 -8.65 -13.06 -3.57
C GLU A 394 -10.17 -13.33 -3.51
N PHE A 395 -11.00 -12.32 -3.79
CA PHE A 395 -12.45 -12.49 -3.67
C PHE A 395 -13.00 -13.38 -4.78
N TYR A 396 -12.44 -13.30 -5.98
CA TYR A 396 -12.80 -14.19 -7.08
C TYR A 396 -12.55 -15.66 -6.73
N ALA A 397 -11.40 -15.98 -6.15
CA ALA A 397 -11.10 -17.34 -5.70
C ALA A 397 -11.97 -17.77 -4.51
N LEU A 398 -12.16 -16.90 -3.52
CA LEU A 398 -12.84 -17.21 -2.26
C LEU A 398 -14.37 -17.34 -2.39
N PHE A 399 -15.01 -16.50 -3.20
CA PHE A 399 -16.48 -16.36 -3.24
C PHE A 399 -17.10 -16.93 -4.52
N GLY A 400 -16.46 -17.91 -5.17
CA GLY A 400 -17.06 -18.60 -6.31
C GLY A 400 -17.08 -17.77 -7.60
N LYS A 401 -15.90 -17.27 -8.00
CA LYS A 401 -15.67 -16.60 -9.29
C LYS A 401 -16.49 -15.32 -9.41
N TRP A 402 -17.44 -15.22 -10.33
CA TRP A 402 -18.27 -14.04 -10.55
C TRP A 402 -19.19 -13.68 -9.38
N PHE A 403 -19.51 -14.63 -8.50
CA PHE A 403 -20.34 -14.35 -7.32
C PHE A 403 -19.65 -13.43 -6.32
N SER A 404 -18.32 -13.29 -6.41
CA SER A 404 -17.50 -12.32 -5.68
C SER A 404 -17.86 -10.84 -5.90
N LEU A 405 -18.60 -10.51 -6.98
CA LEU A 405 -19.08 -9.15 -7.21
C LEU A 405 -19.97 -8.64 -6.07
N ILE A 406 -20.72 -9.53 -5.42
CA ILE A 406 -21.60 -9.20 -4.29
C ILE A 406 -20.79 -8.71 -3.07
N PRO A 407 -19.83 -9.49 -2.52
CA PRO A 407 -19.01 -9.01 -1.42
C PRO A 407 -18.16 -7.79 -1.79
N ILE A 408 -17.68 -7.66 -3.03
CA ILE A 408 -16.97 -6.45 -3.49
C ILE A 408 -17.86 -5.22 -3.38
N PHE A 409 -19.12 -5.30 -3.84
CA PHE A 409 -20.09 -4.22 -3.68
C PHE A 409 -20.31 -3.85 -2.21
N PHE A 410 -20.54 -4.85 -1.35
CA PHE A 410 -20.78 -4.62 0.08
C PHE A 410 -19.56 -4.05 0.79
N LEU A 411 -18.35 -4.45 0.40
CA LEU A 411 -17.12 -3.90 0.95
C LEU A 411 -17.06 -2.38 0.74
N GLY A 412 -17.34 -1.92 -0.49
CA GLY A 412 -17.38 -0.49 -0.80
C GLY A 412 -18.45 0.24 0.02
N PHE A 413 -19.64 -0.36 0.10
CA PHE A 413 -20.74 0.18 0.90
C PHE A 413 -20.37 0.33 2.38
N PHE A 414 -19.78 -0.70 3.00
CA PHE A 414 -19.45 -0.70 4.43
C PHE A 414 -18.32 0.26 4.77
N PHE A 415 -17.21 0.29 4.01
CA PHE A 415 -16.14 1.26 4.23
C PHE A 415 -16.68 2.68 4.19
N LYS A 416 -17.52 2.98 3.19
CA LYS A 416 -18.14 4.29 3.06
C LYS A 416 -19.06 4.62 4.23
N ARG A 417 -19.91 3.66 4.63
CA ARG A 417 -20.85 3.83 5.74
C ARG A 417 -20.14 4.08 7.07
N ILE A 418 -19.10 3.31 7.38
CA ILE A 418 -18.32 3.48 8.62
C ILE A 418 -17.66 4.86 8.63
N TYR A 419 -17.07 5.27 7.50
CA TYR A 419 -16.41 6.56 7.34
C TYR A 419 -17.33 7.75 7.61
N LEU A 420 -18.57 7.69 7.14
CA LEU A 420 -19.55 8.77 7.30
C LEU A 420 -20.19 8.83 8.69
N ASN A 421 -20.21 7.72 9.43
CA ASN A 421 -20.86 7.60 10.74
C ASN A 421 -19.91 7.85 11.93
N LEU A 422 -18.73 8.41 11.70
CA LEU A 422 -17.78 8.71 12.78
C LEU A 422 -18.24 9.88 13.65
N SER A 423 -18.19 9.69 14.99
CA SER A 423 -18.42 10.76 15.97
C SER A 423 -17.37 11.88 15.88
N GLN A 424 -17.82 13.13 16.02
CA GLN A 424 -17.00 14.35 15.97
C GLN A 424 -16.67 14.92 17.36
N GLU A 425 -16.80 14.14 18.44
CA GLU A 425 -16.55 14.63 19.82
C GLU A 425 -15.12 15.15 20.02
N ASN A 426 -14.13 14.49 19.42
CA ASN A 426 -12.74 14.90 19.44
C ASN A 426 -12.24 15.00 17.99
N ILE A 427 -11.84 16.19 17.56
CA ILE A 427 -11.52 16.45 16.16
C ILE A 427 -10.29 15.69 15.67
N TYR A 428 -9.27 15.55 16.53
CA TYR A 428 -8.08 14.78 16.18
C TYR A 428 -8.45 13.31 15.99
N LEU A 429 -9.18 12.73 16.95
CA LEU A 429 -9.61 11.34 16.86
C LEU A 429 -10.56 11.11 15.68
N PHE A 430 -11.40 12.09 15.33
CA PHE A 430 -12.25 12.04 14.15
C PHE A 430 -11.42 11.92 12.86
N TYR A 431 -10.46 12.83 12.64
CA TYR A 431 -9.61 12.79 11.44
C TYR A 431 -8.66 11.58 11.44
N LEU A 432 -8.15 11.18 12.60
CA LEU A 432 -7.34 9.97 12.73
C LEU A 432 -8.14 8.72 12.34
N LYS A 433 -9.37 8.56 12.84
CA LYS A 433 -10.24 7.44 12.46
C LYS A 433 -10.55 7.45 10.96
N ARG A 434 -10.84 8.63 10.37
CA ARG A 434 -11.02 8.76 8.92
C ARG A 434 -9.77 8.30 8.16
N ALA A 435 -8.59 8.75 8.59
CA ALA A 435 -7.31 8.39 7.97
C ALA A 435 -7.01 6.89 8.11
N ILE A 436 -7.29 6.29 9.26
CA ILE A 436 -7.18 4.83 9.50
C ILE A 436 -8.11 4.05 8.59
N ILE A 437 -9.37 4.49 8.42
CA ILE A 437 -10.30 3.81 7.51
C ILE A 437 -9.79 3.86 6.06
N LEU A 438 -9.24 4.98 5.61
CA LEU A 438 -8.63 5.10 4.27
C LEU A 438 -7.40 4.20 4.14
N PHE A 439 -6.58 4.10 5.18
CA PHE A 439 -5.43 3.22 5.23
C PHE A 439 -5.85 1.75 5.10
N VAL A 440 -6.80 1.29 5.91
CA VAL A 440 -7.33 -0.08 5.85
C VAL A 440 -7.99 -0.36 4.51
N PHE A 441 -8.77 0.58 3.96
CA PHE A 441 -9.36 0.46 2.63
C PHE A 441 -8.30 0.24 1.54
N TYR A 442 -7.23 1.05 1.55
CA TYR A 442 -6.14 0.89 0.60
C TYR A 442 -5.35 -0.41 0.82
N GLY A 443 -5.20 -0.85 2.07
CA GLY A 443 -4.64 -2.15 2.40
C GLY A 443 -5.48 -3.30 1.83
N THR A 444 -6.80 -3.24 1.97
CA THR A 444 -7.71 -4.28 1.43
C THR A 444 -7.64 -4.36 -0.10
N LEU A 445 -7.45 -3.22 -0.76
CA LEU A 445 -7.25 -3.17 -2.20
C LEU A 445 -5.99 -3.93 -2.66
N ASN A 446 -4.91 -3.85 -1.87
CA ASN A 446 -3.57 -4.40 -2.13
C ASN A 446 -3.21 -5.46 -1.07
N SER A 447 -4.15 -6.37 -0.84
CA SER A 447 -4.13 -7.30 0.29
C SER A 447 -3.20 -8.50 0.03
N PHE A 448 -2.47 -8.93 1.06
CA PHE A 448 -1.80 -10.24 1.16
C PHE A 448 -2.74 -11.34 1.68
N GLY A 449 -3.98 -10.98 2.01
CA GLY A 449 -4.98 -11.89 2.53
C GLY A 449 -5.89 -11.21 3.54
N LEU A 450 -7.15 -11.65 3.61
CA LEU A 450 -8.11 -11.21 4.64
C LEU A 450 -7.60 -11.48 6.06
N ASP A 451 -6.83 -12.55 6.24
CA ASP A 451 -6.13 -12.87 7.49
C ASP A 451 -5.08 -11.81 7.85
N TRP A 452 -4.27 -11.34 6.90
CA TRP A 452 -3.36 -10.21 7.10
C TRP A 452 -4.09 -8.92 7.43
N ILE A 453 -5.14 -8.59 6.68
CA ILE A 453 -5.93 -7.38 6.93
C ILE A 453 -6.57 -7.42 8.32
N LEU A 454 -7.08 -8.57 8.76
CA LEU A 454 -7.64 -8.71 10.09
C LEU A 454 -6.59 -8.49 11.18
N LEU A 455 -5.40 -9.08 11.02
CA LEU A 455 -4.28 -8.86 11.95
C LEU A 455 -3.92 -7.37 12.03
N ASP A 456 -3.76 -6.72 10.88
CA ASP A 456 -3.43 -5.28 10.82
C ASP A 456 -4.51 -4.44 11.48
N VAL A 457 -5.80 -4.72 11.23
CA VAL A 457 -6.92 -4.01 11.87
C VAL A 457 -6.89 -4.17 13.38
N ILE A 458 -6.62 -5.37 13.89
CA ILE A 458 -6.50 -5.63 15.33
C ILE A 458 -5.31 -4.87 15.91
N ALA A 459 -4.14 -4.92 15.26
CA ALA A 459 -2.94 -4.23 15.71
C ALA A 459 -3.12 -2.71 15.72
N ILE A 460 -3.73 -2.15 14.67
CA ILE A 460 -4.11 -0.74 14.57
C ILE A 460 -5.07 -0.38 15.71
N PHE A 461 -6.09 -1.20 15.95
CA PHE A 461 -7.08 -0.97 16.99
C PHE A 461 -6.44 -0.89 18.38
N PHE A 462 -5.63 -1.88 18.77
CA PHE A 462 -4.95 -1.86 20.07
C PHE A 462 -3.97 -0.70 20.19
N THR A 463 -3.14 -0.46 19.16
CA THR A 463 -2.20 0.68 19.15
C THR A 463 -2.96 1.99 19.34
N TYR A 464 -4.06 2.18 18.61
CA TYR A 464 -4.91 3.36 18.76
C TYR A 464 -5.47 3.47 20.19
N GLN A 465 -6.02 2.40 20.76
CA GLN A 465 -6.61 2.45 22.11
C GLN A 465 -5.59 2.76 23.19
N ILE A 466 -4.38 2.18 23.09
CA ILE A 466 -3.28 2.38 24.03
C ILE A 466 -2.77 3.82 23.95
N PHE A 467 -2.53 4.32 22.74
CA PHE A 467 -1.80 5.58 22.56
C PHE A 467 -2.66 6.83 22.32
N LYS A 468 -3.98 6.71 22.12
CA LYS A 468 -4.86 7.88 21.96
C LYS A 468 -4.77 8.88 23.13
N GLY A 469 -4.45 8.41 24.34
CA GLY A 469 -4.34 9.24 25.55
C GLY A 469 -3.17 10.25 25.54
N PHE A 470 -2.18 10.05 24.66
CA PHE A 470 -1.06 10.99 24.49
C PHE A 470 -1.46 12.27 23.75
N PHE A 471 -2.62 12.27 23.07
CA PHE A 471 -3.12 13.39 22.28
C PHE A 471 -4.24 14.11 23.03
N LYS A 472 -3.90 15.22 23.70
CA LYS A 472 -4.82 15.99 24.55
C LYS A 472 -5.17 17.32 23.90
N PHE A 473 -6.43 17.75 24.05
CA PHE A 473 -6.97 18.94 23.41
C PHE A 473 -7.89 19.71 24.36
N GLU A 474 -7.90 21.03 24.22
CA GLU A 474 -8.83 21.94 24.87
C GLU A 474 -9.64 22.69 23.81
N LYS A 475 -10.90 23.01 24.13
CA LYS A 475 -11.71 23.90 23.29
C LYS A 475 -11.19 25.33 23.43
N ILE A 476 -11.06 26.01 22.30
CA ILE A 476 -10.77 27.44 22.28
C ILE A 476 -12.09 28.13 22.63
N THR A 477 -12.25 28.54 23.88
CA THR A 477 -13.31 29.47 24.28
C THR A 477 -12.92 30.84 23.72
N ALA A 478 -13.75 31.35 22.81
CA ALA A 478 -13.60 32.69 22.24
C ALA A 478 -13.81 33.77 23.29
#